data_AF-A0A6M0SJ75-F1
#
_entry.id   AF-A0A6M0SJ75-F1
#
_cell.length_a   1.000
_cell.length_b   1.000
_cell.length_c   1.000
_cell.angle_alpha   90.00
_cell.angle_beta   90.00
_cell.angle_gamma   90.00
#
_symmetry.space_group_name_H-M   'P 1'
#
loop_
_entity.id
_entity.type
_entity.pdbx_description
1 polymer ?
#
loop_
_entity_poly.entity_id
_entity_poly.type
_entity_poly.pdbx_seq_one_letter_code
_entity_poly.pdbx_strand_id
1 'polypeptide(L)'
;MSWQLLQEVEPQFEWLTLGPPIVGEPTLKIEQDWSYAGAFPGRAYITVVQQFPDGSLYGFRRFYPYRDPRLFNPSIPNHLEASGWNVYSIRLKVNLWGQWQADANWRIRIYEWIGNTPPAIFVDPGVGENNPSTPDLIYDGGQEV
;
A
#
# COMPACT_ATOMS: atom_id res chain seq x y z
N MET A 1 -14.07 9.90 16.14
CA MET A 1 -13.06 9.76 15.07
C MET A 1 -12.34 8.45 15.30
N SER A 2 -12.19 7.63 14.27
CA SER A 2 -11.70 6.26 14.42
C SER A 2 -11.07 5.75 13.13
N TRP A 3 -10.13 4.82 13.26
CA TRP A 3 -9.67 3.99 12.17
C TRP A 3 -10.72 2.92 11.86
N GLN A 4 -11.24 2.91 10.64
CA GLN A 4 -12.14 1.87 10.15
C GLN A 4 -11.34 0.88 9.30
N LEU A 5 -11.42 -0.41 9.62
CA LEU A 5 -10.80 -1.45 8.80
C LEU A 5 -11.53 -1.49 7.44
N LEU A 6 -10.79 -1.25 6.36
CA LEU A 6 -11.28 -1.47 5.01
C LEU A 6 -11.18 -2.96 4.65
N GLN A 7 -10.01 -3.55 4.88
CA GLN A 7 -9.76 -4.95 4.54
C GLN A 7 -8.55 -5.52 5.29
N GLU A 8 -8.62 -6.82 5.58
CA GLU A 8 -7.48 -7.67 5.92
C GLU A 8 -7.17 -8.57 4.72
N VAL A 9 -5.90 -8.61 4.33
CA VAL A 9 -5.42 -9.26 3.10
C VAL A 9 -4.30 -10.23 3.46
N GLU A 10 -4.42 -11.45 2.94
CA GLU A 10 -3.31 -12.40 2.85
C GLU A 10 -2.47 -12.12 1.60
N PRO A 11 -1.15 -12.39 1.60
CA PRO A 11 -0.28 -12.02 0.52
C PRO A 11 -0.68 -12.75 -0.76
N GLN A 12 -0.78 -11.99 -1.85
CA GLN A 12 -1.00 -12.55 -3.17
C GLN A 12 -0.05 -11.89 -4.15
N PHE A 13 0.54 -12.71 -5.02
CA PHE A 13 1.39 -12.23 -6.12
C PHE A 13 0.59 -11.51 -7.21
N GLU A 14 -0.71 -11.79 -7.30
CA GLU A 14 -1.61 -11.09 -8.21
C GLU A 14 -2.14 -9.78 -7.61
N TRP A 15 -2.56 -8.88 -8.48
CA TRP A 15 -3.17 -7.62 -8.04
C TRP A 15 -4.55 -7.87 -7.41
N LEU A 16 -4.66 -7.53 -6.13
CA LEU A 16 -5.92 -7.54 -5.39
C LEU A 16 -6.52 -6.13 -5.34
N THR A 17 -7.80 -6.00 -5.68
CA THR A 17 -8.56 -4.76 -5.46
C THR A 17 -9.17 -4.78 -4.07
N LEU A 18 -8.98 -3.71 -3.31
CA LEU A 18 -9.35 -3.61 -1.91
C LEU A 18 -10.70 -2.93 -1.72
N GLY A 19 -11.49 -3.48 -0.79
CA GLY A 19 -12.62 -2.83 -0.12
C GLY A 19 -13.65 -2.16 -1.04
N PRO A 20 -14.56 -1.34 -0.47
CA PRO A 20 -15.35 -0.41 -1.25
C PRO A 20 -14.46 0.69 -1.85
N PRO A 21 -14.88 1.33 -2.96
CA PRO A 21 -14.20 2.50 -3.48
C PRO A 21 -14.09 3.62 -2.45
N ILE A 22 -12.97 4.32 -2.51
CA ILE A 22 -12.63 5.45 -1.65
C ILE A 22 -13.04 6.75 -2.35
N VAL A 23 -13.57 7.70 -1.57
CA VAL A 23 -13.97 9.03 -2.05
C VAL A 23 -13.02 10.09 -1.48
N GLY A 24 -12.49 10.94 -2.36
CA GLY A 24 -11.56 12.02 -1.99
C GLY A 24 -10.17 11.51 -1.66
N GLU A 25 -9.47 12.21 -0.77
CA GLU A 25 -8.08 11.93 -0.38
C GLU A 25 -7.96 11.59 1.12
N PRO A 26 -8.61 10.52 1.63
CA PRO A 26 -8.52 10.19 3.04
C PRO A 26 -7.14 9.67 3.42
N THR A 27 -6.74 9.90 4.67
CA THR A 27 -5.56 9.26 5.24
C THR A 27 -5.84 7.78 5.49
N LEU A 28 -5.00 6.94 4.90
CA LEU A 28 -5.00 5.50 5.12
C LEU A 28 -3.89 5.10 6.09
N LYS A 29 -4.14 4.07 6.87
CA LYS A 29 -3.15 3.41 7.72
C LYS A 29 -2.97 1.98 7.25
N ILE A 30 -1.72 1.61 7.01
CA ILE A 30 -1.31 0.27 6.60
C ILE A 30 -0.57 -0.38 7.76
N GLU A 31 -1.11 -1.49 8.23
CA GLU A 31 -0.50 -2.33 9.25
C GLU A 31 -0.08 -3.66 8.64
N GLN A 32 1.03 -4.18 9.12
CA GLN A 32 1.59 -5.43 8.65
C GLN A 32 1.98 -6.30 9.84
N ASP A 33 1.66 -7.59 9.75
CA ASP A 33 1.92 -8.56 10.82
C ASP A 33 2.56 -9.80 10.23
N TRP A 34 3.69 -10.20 10.80
CA TRP A 34 4.39 -11.47 10.53
C TRP A 34 4.96 -12.06 11.83
N SER A 35 4.28 -11.78 12.94
CA SER A 35 4.74 -11.95 14.33
C SER A 35 5.36 -13.32 14.66
N TYR A 36 5.02 -14.38 13.93
CA TYR A 36 5.60 -15.72 14.12
C TYR A 36 7.10 -15.82 13.75
N ALA A 37 7.63 -14.98 12.86
CA ALA A 37 8.98 -15.15 12.30
C ALA A 37 10.10 -14.37 13.03
N GLY A 38 9.78 -13.54 14.04
CA GLY A 38 10.77 -12.62 14.62
C GLY A 38 11.21 -11.57 13.60
N ALA A 39 12.33 -11.78 12.91
CA ALA A 39 12.72 -10.96 11.76
C ALA A 39 11.89 -11.35 10.51
N PHE A 40 11.63 -10.42 9.61
CA PHE A 40 10.97 -10.77 8.35
C PHE A 40 11.89 -11.69 7.52
N PRO A 41 11.46 -12.90 7.12
CA PRO A 41 12.35 -13.88 6.50
C PRO A 41 12.54 -13.63 5.00
N GLY A 42 13.47 -12.72 4.68
CA GLY A 42 13.86 -12.38 3.31
C GLY A 42 13.61 -10.91 2.98
N ARG A 43 13.31 -10.62 1.72
CA ARG A 43 12.99 -9.28 1.23
C ARG A 43 11.56 -9.26 0.72
N ALA A 44 10.83 -8.21 1.03
CA ALA A 44 9.52 -8.01 0.46
C ALA A 44 9.15 -6.53 0.45
N TYR A 45 8.16 -6.21 -0.36
CA TYR A 45 7.35 -5.00 -0.21
C TYR A 45 5.97 -5.24 -0.80
N ILE A 46 5.01 -4.45 -0.36
CA ILE A 46 3.72 -4.32 -1.05
C ILE A 46 3.73 -3.08 -1.91
N THR A 47 3.21 -3.19 -3.12
CA THR A 47 2.88 -2.03 -3.96
C THR A 47 1.41 -1.72 -3.76
N VAL A 48 1.13 -0.49 -3.35
CA VAL A 48 -0.22 0.05 -3.23
C VAL A 48 -0.41 1.10 -4.30
N VAL A 49 -1.54 1.05 -5.01
CA VAL A 49 -1.89 1.99 -6.08
C VAL A 49 -3.35 2.41 -5.97
N GLN A 50 -3.66 3.55 -6.55
CA GLN A 50 -5.03 3.99 -6.83
C GLN A 50 -5.42 3.49 -8.22
N GLN A 51 -6.56 2.81 -8.33
CA GLN A 51 -7.18 2.47 -9.60
C GLN A 51 -8.43 3.32 -9.79
N PHE A 52 -8.46 4.10 -10.86
CA PHE A 52 -9.61 4.94 -11.19
C PHE A 52 -10.59 4.22 -12.16
N PRO A 53 -11.79 4.78 -12.40
CA PRO A 53 -12.83 4.11 -13.20
C PRO A 53 -12.48 3.77 -14.66
N ASP A 54 -11.50 4.42 -15.30
CA ASP A 54 -10.95 4.02 -16.63
C ASP A 54 -10.00 2.83 -16.54
N GLY A 55 -9.71 2.33 -15.34
CA GLY A 55 -8.75 1.27 -15.09
C GLY A 55 -7.30 1.74 -14.99
N SER A 56 -7.03 3.04 -15.14
CA SER A 56 -5.69 3.61 -14.97
C SER A 56 -5.20 3.47 -13.53
N LEU A 57 -3.88 3.32 -13.37
CA LEU A 57 -3.22 3.16 -12.08
C LEU A 57 -2.34 4.38 -11.78
N TYR A 58 -2.46 4.93 -10.58
CA TYR A 58 -1.69 6.07 -10.09
C TYR A 58 -1.27 5.87 -8.63
N GLY A 59 -0.44 6.78 -8.11
CA GLY A 59 -0.12 6.81 -6.67
C GLY A 59 0.68 5.60 -6.21
N PHE A 60 1.56 5.07 -7.06
CA PHE A 60 2.40 3.91 -6.75
C PHE A 60 3.23 4.14 -5.49
N ARG A 61 2.97 3.35 -4.46
CA ARG A 61 3.70 3.42 -3.21
C ARG A 61 4.14 2.04 -2.74
N ARG A 62 5.41 1.94 -2.35
CA ARG A 62 5.97 0.73 -1.76
C ARG A 62 5.91 0.82 -0.24
N PHE A 63 5.41 -0.23 0.41
CA PHE A 63 5.55 -0.40 1.85
C PHE A 63 6.35 -1.67 2.11
N TYR A 64 7.51 -1.48 2.75
CA TYR A 64 8.33 -2.59 3.23
C TYR A 64 7.67 -3.21 4.47
N PRO A 65 8.08 -4.41 4.88
CA PRO A 65 7.68 -5.01 6.15
C PRO A 65 8.11 -4.13 7.32
N TYR A 66 7.21 -3.28 7.80
CA TYR A 66 7.36 -2.47 9.01
C TYR A 66 6.49 -3.01 10.13
N ARG A 67 7.06 -3.14 11.33
CA ARG A 67 6.30 -3.54 12.53
C ARG A 67 5.37 -2.41 12.98
N ASP A 68 5.82 -1.17 12.82
CA ASP A 68 5.01 -0.01 13.11
C ASP A 68 4.05 0.27 11.95
N PRO A 69 2.78 0.63 12.24
CA PRO A 69 1.85 1.12 11.25
C PRO A 69 2.42 2.30 10.46
N ARG A 70 2.09 2.37 9.18
CA ARG A 70 2.47 3.48 8.29
C ARG A 70 1.26 4.21 7.75
N LEU A 71 1.37 5.53 7.63
CA LEU A 71 0.38 6.33 6.94
C LEU A 71 0.62 6.34 5.42
N PHE A 72 -0.48 6.29 4.68
CA PHE A 72 -0.54 6.49 3.25
C PHE A 72 -1.56 7.59 2.97
N ASN A 73 -1.12 8.69 2.36
CA ASN A 73 -1.97 9.79 1.95
C ASN A 73 -2.06 9.77 0.43
N PRO A 74 -3.00 9.01 -0.15
CA PRO A 74 -3.25 9.03 -1.59
C PRO A 74 -3.61 10.44 -2.04
N SER A 75 -3.08 10.84 -3.19
CA SER A 75 -3.38 12.13 -3.83
C SER A 75 -3.98 11.89 -5.20
N ILE A 76 -5.03 12.63 -5.56
CA ILE A 76 -5.64 12.54 -6.89
C ILE A 76 -4.83 13.42 -7.85
N PRO A 77 -4.34 12.88 -8.98
CA PRO A 77 -3.68 13.69 -9.99
C PRO A 77 -4.58 14.83 -10.50
N ASN A 78 -4.03 16.05 -10.62
CA ASN A 78 -4.78 17.24 -10.99
C ASN A 78 -5.62 17.09 -12.28
N HIS A 79 -5.15 16.34 -13.28
CA HIS A 79 -5.89 16.14 -14.53
C HIS A 79 -7.11 15.23 -14.36
N LEU A 80 -7.05 14.27 -13.43
CA LEU A 80 -8.19 13.44 -13.06
C LEU A 80 -9.18 14.24 -12.21
N GLU A 81 -8.69 15.02 -11.25
CA GLU A 81 -9.52 15.90 -10.44
C GLU A 81 -10.26 16.93 -11.31
N ALA A 82 -9.57 17.57 -12.26
CA ALA A 82 -10.17 18.49 -13.22
C ALA A 82 -11.23 17.83 -14.13
N SER A 83 -11.15 16.51 -14.31
CA SER A 83 -12.14 15.69 -15.02
C SER A 83 -13.30 15.25 -14.12
N GLY A 84 -13.34 15.72 -12.87
CA GLY A 84 -14.38 15.41 -11.89
C GLY A 84 -14.19 14.09 -11.17
N TRP A 85 -13.01 13.48 -11.25
CA TRP A 85 -12.77 12.17 -10.64
C TRP A 85 -12.33 12.33 -9.20
N ASN A 86 -13.17 11.86 -8.30
CA ASN A 86 -12.92 11.86 -6.87
C ASN A 86 -13.13 10.48 -6.23
N VAL A 87 -13.33 9.43 -7.03
CA VAL A 87 -13.53 8.07 -6.56
C VAL A 87 -12.50 7.15 -7.18
N TYR A 88 -11.85 6.32 -6.38
CA TYR A 88 -10.91 5.29 -6.84
C TYR A 88 -10.97 4.07 -5.92
N SER A 89 -10.54 2.92 -6.42
CA SER A 89 -10.26 1.75 -5.59
C SER A 89 -8.78 1.70 -5.25
N ILE A 90 -8.43 1.14 -4.09
CA ILE A 90 -7.03 0.81 -3.82
C ILE A 90 -6.75 -0.58 -4.39
N ARG A 91 -5.62 -0.76 -5.05
CA ARG A 91 -5.11 -2.10 -5.35
C ARG A 91 -3.80 -2.33 -4.64
N LEU A 92 -3.57 -3.60 -4.32
CA LEU A 92 -2.36 -4.06 -3.66
C LEU A 92 -1.78 -5.24 -4.44
N LYS A 93 -0.46 -5.28 -4.54
CA LYS A 93 0.30 -6.43 -5.03
C LYS A 93 1.46 -6.70 -4.10
N VAL A 94 1.66 -7.96 -3.72
CA VAL A 94 2.82 -8.35 -2.93
C VAL A 94 3.98 -8.70 -3.85
N ASN A 95 5.17 -8.21 -3.51
CA ASN A 95 6.43 -8.62 -4.09
C ASN A 95 7.28 -9.24 -2.99
N LEU A 96 7.49 -10.54 -3.09
CA LEU A 96 8.19 -11.34 -2.09
C LEU A 96 9.38 -12.05 -2.72
N TRP A 97 10.56 -11.80 -2.16
CA TRP A 97 11.79 -12.53 -2.39
C TRP A 97 12.26 -13.09 -1.04
N GLY A 98 11.55 -14.11 -0.57
CA GLY A 98 11.76 -14.71 0.74
C GLY A 98 11.57 -16.22 0.72
N GLN A 99 11.78 -16.84 1.88
CA GLN A 99 11.46 -18.25 2.05
C GLN A 99 9.94 -18.44 2.02
N TRP A 100 9.46 -19.61 1.57
CA TRP A 100 8.02 -19.91 1.46
C TRP A 100 7.22 -19.65 2.76
N GLN A 101 7.88 -19.74 3.91
CA GLN A 101 7.29 -19.48 5.24
C GLN A 101 6.94 -18.00 5.48
N ALA A 102 7.55 -17.08 4.74
CA ALA A 102 7.25 -15.65 4.76
C ALA A 102 5.86 -15.34 4.19
N ASP A 103 5.47 -16.12 3.17
CA ASP A 103 4.23 -15.93 2.40
C ASP A 103 2.99 -16.33 3.20
N ALA A 104 3.06 -17.47 3.89
CA ALA A 104 1.90 -18.06 4.56
C ALA A 104 1.35 -17.27 5.77
N ASN A 105 2.11 -16.30 6.30
CA ASN A 105 1.80 -15.66 7.59
C ASN A 105 1.83 -14.13 7.57
N TRP A 106 2.22 -13.50 6.46
CA TRP A 106 2.27 -12.04 6.39
C TRP A 106 0.86 -11.50 6.17
N ARG A 107 0.30 -10.78 7.15
CA ARG A 107 -1.03 -10.17 7.04
C ARG A 107 -0.91 -8.69 6.84
N ILE A 108 -1.71 -8.15 5.94
CA ILE A 108 -1.76 -6.71 5.66
C ILE A 108 -3.17 -6.23 6.00
N ARG A 109 -3.25 -5.21 6.86
CA ARG A 109 -4.52 -4.59 7.25
C ARG A 109 -4.50 -3.13 6.84
N ILE A 110 -5.55 -2.71 6.15
CA ILE A 110 -5.67 -1.34 5.64
C ILE A 110 -6.88 -0.70 6.28
N TYR A 111 -6.65 0.47 6.87
CA TYR A 111 -7.64 1.24 7.58
C TYR A 111 -7.80 2.62 6.96
N GLU A 112 -9.02 3.14 7.00
CA GLU A 112 -9.35 4.52 6.65
C GLU A 112 -9.57 5.35 7.91
N TRP A 113 -9.08 6.59 7.93
CA TRP A 113 -9.35 7.53 9.01
C TRP A 113 -10.67 8.26 8.78
N ILE A 114 -11.58 8.17 9.75
CA ILE A 114 -12.82 8.95 9.75
C ILE A 114 -12.70 10.02 10.84
N GLY A 115 -12.29 11.23 10.44
CA GLY A 115 -12.10 12.39 11.33
C GLY A 115 -11.30 13.52 10.70
N ASN A 116 -11.06 14.61 11.45
CA ASN A 116 -10.39 15.82 10.93
C ASN A 116 -8.86 15.68 10.86
N THR A 117 -8.24 15.08 11.87
CA THR A 117 -6.77 14.90 11.90
C THR A 117 -6.46 13.53 12.49
N PRO A 118 -5.73 12.66 11.78
CA PRO A 118 -5.31 11.37 12.31
C PRO A 118 -4.32 11.54 13.46
N PRO A 119 -4.28 10.61 14.44
CA PRO A 119 -3.25 10.62 15.48
C PRO A 119 -1.86 10.49 14.85
N ALA A 120 -0.83 10.98 15.56
CA ALA A 120 0.55 10.92 15.09
C ALA A 120 1.00 9.46 14.91
N ILE A 121 1.13 9.05 13.65
CA ILE A 121 1.69 7.77 13.22
C ILE A 121 2.86 8.12 12.30
N PHE A 122 3.91 7.29 12.32
CA PHE A 122 5.03 7.47 11.43
C PHE A 122 4.58 7.44 9.96
N VAL A 123 4.85 8.53 9.24
CA VAL A 123 4.73 8.56 7.78
C VAL A 123 5.74 7.59 7.20
N ASP A 124 5.34 6.79 6.21
CA ASP A 124 6.28 5.90 5.55
C ASP A 124 7.43 6.71 4.94
N PRO A 125 8.70 6.44 5.30
CA PRO A 125 9.85 7.18 4.77
C PRO A 125 10.11 6.88 3.28
N GLY A 126 9.43 5.91 2.67
CA GLY A 126 9.70 5.45 1.30
C GLY A 126 10.98 4.62 1.19
N VAL A 127 11.65 4.37 2.31
CA VAL A 127 12.91 3.64 2.44
C VAL A 127 12.82 2.76 3.68
N GLY A 128 12.73 1.44 3.47
CA GLY A 128 12.69 0.47 4.57
C GLY A 128 14.06 -0.11 4.92
N GLU A 129 14.19 -0.77 6.07
CA GLU A 129 15.41 -1.54 6.41
C GLU A 129 15.69 -2.66 5.39
N ASN A 130 14.69 -3.04 4.59
CA ASN A 130 14.78 -3.95 3.44
C ASN A 130 14.82 -3.21 2.06
N ASN A 131 15.30 -1.96 2.03
CA ASN A 131 15.37 -1.14 0.82
C ASN A 131 16.33 -1.74 -0.25
N PRO A 132 15.84 -2.07 -1.46
CA PRO A 132 16.64 -2.52 -2.60
C PRO A 132 17.38 -1.35 -3.26
N SER A 133 18.09 -0.51 -2.49
CA SER A 133 19.00 0.50 -3.06
C SER A 133 20.29 -0.12 -3.67
N THR A 134 20.40 -1.45 -3.73
CA THR A 134 21.04 -2.13 -4.87
C THR A 134 20.10 -2.04 -6.07
N PRO A 135 20.45 -1.27 -7.11
CA PRO A 135 19.51 -0.83 -8.14
C PRO A 135 19.05 -2.01 -9.00
N ASP A 136 17.79 -2.41 -8.88
CA ASP A 136 17.11 -3.12 -9.97
C ASP A 136 16.28 -2.09 -10.73
N LEU A 137 16.77 -1.76 -11.93
CA LEU A 137 16.04 -1.05 -12.97
C LEU A 137 14.64 -1.64 -13.08
N ILE A 138 13.62 -0.81 -12.83
CA ILE A 138 12.23 -1.17 -13.07
C ILE A 138 12.06 -1.23 -14.60
N TYR A 139 12.17 -2.43 -15.18
CA TYR A 139 11.60 -2.72 -16.49
C TYR A 139 10.22 -3.31 -16.27
N ASP A 140 9.23 -2.44 -16.10
CA ASP A 140 7.84 -2.81 -16.33
C ASP A 140 7.28 -1.88 -17.39
N GLY A 141 6.66 -2.45 -18.42
CA GLY A 141 6.35 -1.85 -19.73
C GLY A 141 5.29 -0.74 -19.73
N GLY A 142 5.37 0.22 -18.82
CA GLY A 142 4.53 1.40 -18.76
C GLY A 142 5.35 2.57 -18.24
N GLN A 143 5.88 3.36 -19.17
CA GLN A 143 6.76 4.53 -19.00
C GLN A 143 6.68 5.25 -17.63
N GLU A 144 7.82 5.31 -16.95
CA GLU A 144 8.11 6.36 -15.97
C GLU A 144 8.49 7.66 -16.69
N VAL A 145 8.04 8.80 -16.15
CA VAL A 145 8.54 10.14 -16.47
C VAL A 145 9.43 10.61 -15.35
#